data_AF-A0AAU0N7R7-F1
#
_entry.id   AF-A0AAU0N7R7-F1
#
_cell.length_a   1.000
_cell.length_b   1.000
_cell.length_c   1.000
_cell.angle_alpha   90.00
_cell.angle_beta   90.00
_cell.angle_gamma   90.00
#
_symmetry.space_group_name_H-M   'P 1'
#
loop_
_entity.id
_entity.type
_entity.pdbx_description
1 polymer ?
#
loop_
_entity_poly.entity_id
_entity_poly.type
_entity_poly.pdbx_seq_one_letter_code
_entity_poly.pdbx_strand_id
1 'polypeptide(L)'
;MITENFLEKLMLEMLTIHQNPYILIFGWMVVMDFVTGYSKSFIGNVANSTKGLQGLIKHLLVVVLVLSVCPLLAVLGFRPIATSFILFYIATYGISIIENLGQAGVPLPDFVSKYFDKLNRQHTEIDINNVKMTIDKAHLQQRNEDE
;
A
#
# COMPACT_ATOMS: atom_id res chain seq x y z
N MET A 1 20.25 35.77 -0.50
CA MET A 1 21.10 35.12 0.53
C MET A 1 20.38 33.99 1.27
N ILE A 2 19.17 34.20 1.82
CA ILE A 2 18.45 33.13 2.56
C ILE A 2 17.97 31.98 1.64
N THR A 3 17.44 32.30 0.45
CA THR A 3 16.94 31.30 -0.50
C THR A 3 18.07 30.46 -1.10
N GLU A 4 19.18 31.09 -1.51
CA GLU A 4 20.39 30.39 -2.00
C GLU A 4 20.85 29.31 -1.01
N ASN A 5 20.94 29.65 0.29
CA ASN A 5 21.33 28.71 1.35
C ASN A 5 20.34 27.55 1.55
N PHE A 6 19.05 27.74 1.24
CA PHE A 6 18.05 26.67 1.34
C PHE A 6 18.13 25.72 0.14
N LEU A 7 18.25 26.27 -1.07
CA LEU A 7 18.38 25.50 -2.31
C LEU A 7 19.66 24.66 -2.30
N GLU A 8 20.78 25.20 -1.84
CA GLU A 8 22.03 24.45 -1.69
C GLU A 8 21.89 23.29 -0.70
N LYS A 9 21.29 23.52 0.48
CA LYS A 9 21.02 22.45 1.45
C LYS A 9 20.11 21.38 0.88
N LEU A 10 19.09 21.77 0.12
CA LEU A 10 18.18 20.83 -0.53
C LEU A 10 18.89 20.01 -1.59
N MET A 11 19.71 20.63 -2.45
CA MET A 11 20.49 19.91 -3.45
C MET A 11 21.48 18.94 -2.83
N LEU A 12 22.15 19.34 -1.74
CA LEU A 12 23.05 18.45 -1.00
C LEU A 12 22.31 17.25 -0.40
N GLU A 13 21.17 17.47 0.27
CA GLU A 13 20.34 16.37 0.80
C GLU A 13 19.88 15.43 -0.31
N MET A 14 19.42 15.97 -1.46
CA MET A 14 19.04 15.19 -2.63
C MET A 14 20.20 14.35 -3.20
N LEU A 15 21.42 14.89 -3.23
CA LEU A 15 22.59 14.15 -3.72
C LEU A 15 23.00 13.02 -2.75
N THR A 16 22.87 13.26 -1.45
CA THR A 16 23.19 12.30 -0.39
C THR A 16 22.08 11.28 -0.12
N ILE A 17 20.93 11.38 -0.80
CA ILE A 17 19.75 10.56 -0.56
C ILE A 17 20.02 9.05 -0.65
N HIS A 18 20.90 8.66 -1.58
CA HIS A 18 21.28 7.26 -1.80
C HIS A 18 22.13 6.66 -0.66
N GLN A 19 22.75 7.50 0.16
CA GLN A 19 23.54 7.06 1.31
C GLN A 19 22.66 6.78 2.54
N ASN A 20 21.40 7.20 2.51
CA ASN A 20 20.48 6.93 3.60
C ASN A 20 20.01 5.45 3.55
N PRO A 21 20.31 4.63 4.57
CA PRO A 21 19.96 3.21 4.55
C PRO A 21 18.46 2.97 4.52
N TYR A 22 17.65 3.85 5.11
CA TYR A 22 16.19 3.72 5.10
C TYR A 22 15.62 3.89 3.69
N ILE A 23 16.20 4.79 2.88
CA ILE A 23 15.77 5.03 1.50
C ILE A 23 16.13 3.85 0.61
N LEU A 24 17.31 3.25 0.83
CA LEU A 24 17.72 2.05 0.12
C LEU A 24 16.80 0.86 0.47
N ILE A 25 16.50 0.65 1.75
CA ILE A 25 15.56 -0.40 2.19
C ILE A 25 14.18 -0.17 1.57
N PHE A 26 13.68 1.06 1.62
CA PHE A 26 12.41 1.43 0.98
C PHE A 26 12.40 1.10 -0.51
N GLY A 27 13.44 1.48 -1.26
CA GLY A 27 13.56 1.14 -2.68
C GLY A 27 13.50 -0.38 -2.94
N TRP A 28 14.21 -1.17 -2.13
CA TRP A 28 14.14 -2.63 -2.21
C TRP A 28 12.76 -3.19 -1.92
N MET A 29 12.06 -2.65 -0.92
CA MET A 29 10.69 -3.07 -0.59
C MET A 29 9.72 -2.79 -1.74
N VAL A 30 9.82 -1.63 -2.41
CA VAL A 30 9.00 -1.30 -3.59
C VAL A 30 9.25 -2.30 -4.71
N VAL A 31 10.51 -2.65 -4.98
CA VAL A 31 10.87 -3.60 -6.03
C VAL A 31 10.33 -5.00 -5.72
N MET A 32 10.51 -5.48 -4.48
CA MET A 32 9.97 -6.78 -4.05
C MET A 32 8.45 -6.83 -4.12
N ASP A 33 7.77 -5.77 -3.71
CA ASP A 33 6.32 -5.67 -3.78
C ASP A 33 5.82 -5.71 -5.23
N PHE A 34 6.47 -4.99 -6.14
CA PHE A 34 6.16 -5.06 -7.56
C PHE A 34 6.33 -6.48 -8.12
N VAL A 35 7.46 -7.13 -7.81
CA VAL A 35 7.75 -8.50 -8.30
C VAL A 35 6.75 -9.52 -7.73
N THR A 36 6.47 -9.46 -6.43
CA THR A 36 5.51 -10.36 -5.77
C THR A 36 4.06 -10.08 -6.19
N GLY A 37 3.70 -8.84 -6.47
CA GLY A 37 2.39 -8.49 -7.02
C GLY A 37 2.21 -8.97 -8.46
N TYR A 38 3.29 -8.95 -9.25
CA TYR A 38 3.27 -9.41 -10.65
C TYR A 38 3.26 -10.93 -10.77
N SER A 39 3.90 -11.67 -9.84
CA SER A 39 3.92 -13.14 -9.86
C SER A 39 2.50 -13.76 -9.74
N LYS A 40 1.57 -13.08 -9.05
CA LYS A 40 0.15 -13.43 -9.00
C LYS A 40 -0.50 -13.57 -10.39
N SER A 41 -0.07 -12.75 -11.35
CA SER A 41 -0.64 -12.75 -12.71
C SER A 41 -0.19 -13.95 -13.55
N PHE A 42 0.94 -14.59 -13.21
CA PHE A 42 1.45 -15.76 -13.95
C PHE A 42 0.72 -17.05 -13.58
N ILE A 43 0.28 -17.19 -12.33
CA ILE A 43 -0.47 -18.37 -11.87
C ILE A 43 -1.90 -18.42 -12.45
N GLY A 44 -2.46 -17.28 -12.87
CA GLY A 44 -3.83 -17.17 -13.35
C GLY A 44 -4.04 -17.12 -14.87
N ASN A 45 -3.00 -17.01 -15.71
CA ASN A 45 -3.11 -16.90 -17.18
C ASN A 45 -4.05 -15.81 -17.75
N VAL A 46 -4.52 -14.86 -16.93
CA VAL A 46 -5.28 -13.68 -17.36
C VAL A 46 -4.50 -12.41 -16.99
N ALA A 47 -3.49 -12.10 -17.80
CA ALA A 47 -2.76 -10.84 -17.70
C ALA A 47 -3.65 -9.68 -18.16
N ASN A 48 -4.34 -9.05 -17.22
CA ASN A 48 -5.08 -7.83 -17.50
C ASN A 48 -4.11 -6.64 -17.39
N SER A 49 -3.48 -6.28 -18.51
CA SER A 49 -2.44 -5.23 -18.60
C SER A 49 -2.84 -3.91 -17.93
N THR A 50 -4.13 -3.58 -17.91
CA THR A 50 -4.68 -2.39 -17.24
C THR A 50 -4.45 -2.42 -15.73
N LYS A 51 -4.60 -3.59 -15.08
CA LYS A 51 -4.38 -3.74 -13.64
C LYS A 51 -2.89 -3.65 -13.28
N GLY A 52 -2.02 -4.22 -14.10
CA GLY A 52 -0.56 -4.12 -13.92
C GLY A 52 -0.04 -2.70 -14.04
N LEU A 53 -0.54 -1.92 -15.02
CA LEU A 53 -0.18 -0.51 -15.17
C LEU A 53 -0.67 0.36 -14.01
N GLN A 54 -1.89 0.12 -13.52
CA GLN A 54 -2.42 0.84 -12.35
C GLN A 54 -1.56 0.60 -11.09
N GLY A 55 -1.13 -0.64 -10.85
CA GLY A 55 -0.20 -0.96 -9.77
C GLY A 55 1.12 -0.20 -9.91
N LEU A 56 1.73 -0.24 -11.09
CA LEU A 56 2.98 0.47 -11.37
C LEU A 56 2.87 1.98 -11.13
N ILE A 57 1.80 2.63 -11.61
CA ILE A 57 1.56 4.06 -11.39
C ILE A 57 1.47 4.36 -9.89
N LYS A 58 0.75 3.53 -9.12
CA LYS A 58 0.63 3.71 -7.66
C LYS A 58 2.00 3.67 -6.99
N HIS A 59 2.84 2.70 -7.32
CA HIS A 59 4.18 2.60 -6.74
C HIS A 59 5.07 3.79 -7.13
N LEU A 60 5.01 4.23 -8.39
CA LEU A 60 5.78 5.38 -8.86
C LEU A 60 5.37 6.68 -8.14
N LEU A 61 4.07 6.91 -7.93
CA LEU A 61 3.58 8.07 -7.19
C LEU A 61 4.11 8.09 -5.75
N VAL A 62 4.12 6.95 -5.07
CA VAL A 62 4.63 6.84 -3.70
C VAL A 62 6.15 7.06 -3.65
N VAL A 63 6.91 6.52 -4.61
CA VAL A 63 8.36 6.76 -4.71
C VAL A 63 8.64 8.26 -4.89
N VAL A 64 7.97 8.93 -5.83
CA VAL A 64 8.14 10.37 -6.06
C VAL A 64 7.79 11.16 -4.80
N LEU A 65 6.71 10.78 -4.09
CA LEU A 65 6.32 11.41 -2.83
C LEU A 65 7.43 11.29 -1.77
N VAL A 66 7.96 10.09 -1.53
CA VAL A 66 9.01 9.86 -0.53
C VAL A 66 10.29 10.62 -0.89
N LEU A 67 10.72 10.58 -2.16
CA LEU A 67 11.92 11.28 -2.62
C LEU A 67 11.78 12.82 -2.57
N SER A 68 10.55 13.34 -2.63
CA SER A 68 10.30 14.79 -2.52
C SER A 68 10.17 15.24 -1.06
N VAL A 69 9.45 14.48 -0.25
CA VAL A 69 9.07 14.85 1.13
C VAL A 69 10.23 14.64 2.11
N CYS A 70 10.94 13.52 2.04
CA CYS A 70 12.00 13.22 3.01
C CYS A 70 13.14 14.26 3.02
N PRO A 71 13.70 14.69 1.87
CA PRO A 71 14.72 15.73 1.84
C PRO A 71 14.18 17.08 2.32
N LEU A 72 12.93 17.42 1.99
CA LEU A 72 12.30 18.65 2.47
C LEU A 72 12.20 18.68 4.00
N LEU A 73 11.71 17.59 4.61
CA LEU A 73 11.63 17.49 6.08
C LEU A 73 13.03 17.53 6.71
N ALA A 74 14.04 16.94 6.07
CA ALA A 74 15.42 16.97 6.56
C ALA A 74 16.00 18.39 6.58
N VAL A 75 15.82 19.17 5.51
CA VAL A 75 16.28 20.57 5.42
C VAL A 75 15.54 21.48 6.42
N LEU A 76 14.26 21.20 6.68
CA LEU A 76 13.45 21.90 7.69
C LEU A 76 13.81 21.53 9.14
N GLY A 77 14.73 20.59 9.36
CA GLY A 77 15.17 20.16 10.69
C GLY A 77 14.32 19.04 11.30
N PHE A 78 13.34 18.51 10.57
CA PHE A 78 12.43 17.44 11.02
C PHE A 78 12.92 16.04 10.62
N ARG A 79 14.21 15.74 10.78
CA ARG A 79 14.80 14.42 10.44
C ARG A 79 14.12 13.22 11.11
N PRO A 80 13.71 13.28 12.40
CA PRO A 80 12.98 12.16 13.00
C PRO A 80 11.64 11.91 12.32
N ILE A 81 10.94 12.97 11.90
CA ILE A 81 9.66 12.85 11.20
C ILE A 81 9.88 12.26 9.80
N ALA A 82 10.93 12.70 9.08
CA ALA A 82 11.30 12.10 7.79
C ALA A 82 11.58 10.59 7.91
N THR A 83 12.23 10.19 9.01
CA THR A 83 12.54 8.78 9.31
C THR A 83 11.28 7.98 9.62
N SER A 84 10.40 8.50 10.47
CA SER A 84 9.10 7.85 10.75
C SER A 84 8.23 7.74 9.50
N PHE A 85 8.25 8.77 8.65
CA PHE A 85 7.51 8.80 7.39
C PHE A 85 7.97 7.70 6.43
N ILE A 86 9.28 7.52 6.26
CA ILE A 86 9.79 6.43 5.41
C ILE A 86 9.56 5.05 6.03
N LEU A 87 9.69 4.90 7.35
CA LEU A 87 9.39 3.65 8.05
C LEU A 87 7.91 3.24 7.90
N PHE A 88 7.00 4.21 7.92
CA PHE A 88 5.58 3.97 7.63
C PHE A 88 5.37 3.36 6.24
N TYR A 89 6.04 3.89 5.22
CA TYR A 89 5.96 3.32 3.87
C TYR A 89 6.65 1.97 3.77
N ILE A 90 7.81 1.77 4.40
CA ILE A 90 8.46 0.44 4.48
C ILE A 90 7.50 -0.59 5.06
N ALA A 91 6.82 -0.27 6.16
CA ALA A 91 5.83 -1.15 6.77
C ALA A 91 4.65 -1.42 5.82
N THR A 92 4.17 -0.39 5.11
CA THR A 92 3.08 -0.50 4.12
C THR A 92 3.44 -1.48 3.00
N TYR A 93 4.64 -1.35 2.43
CA TYR A 93 5.14 -2.28 1.42
C TYR A 93 5.39 -3.67 1.98
N GLY A 94 5.84 -3.80 3.23
CA GLY A 94 6.01 -5.08 3.90
C GLY A 94 4.71 -5.85 4.07
N ILE A 95 3.64 -5.17 4.45
CA ILE A 95 2.29 -5.76 4.55
C ILE A 95 1.84 -6.26 3.17
N SER A 96 2.02 -5.44 2.12
CA SER A 96 1.65 -5.79 0.74
C SER A 96 2.41 -7.03 0.22
N ILE A 97 3.72 -7.12 0.49
CA ILE A 97 4.52 -8.30 0.15
C ILE A 97 4.00 -9.55 0.85
N ILE A 98 3.73 -9.48 2.16
CA ILE A 98 3.22 -10.63 2.93
C ILE A 98 1.88 -11.10 2.36
N GLU A 99 1.00 -10.16 2.01
CA GLU A 99 -0.28 -10.47 1.36
C GLU A 99 -0.07 -11.19 0.01
N ASN A 100 0.81 -10.67 -0.84
CA ASN A 100 1.13 -11.26 -2.14
C ASN A 100 1.73 -12.67 -2.00
N LEU A 101 2.60 -12.89 -1.01
CA LEU A 101 3.20 -14.20 -0.71
C LEU A 101 2.14 -15.21 -0.25
N GLY A 102 1.23 -14.80 0.63
CA GLY A 102 0.11 -15.65 1.07
C GLY A 102 -0.79 -16.05 -0.10
N GLN A 103 -1.10 -15.11 -1.01
CA GLN A 103 -1.88 -15.38 -2.22
C GLN A 103 -1.14 -16.27 -3.22
N ALA A 104 0.19 -16.21 -3.26
CA ALA A 104 1.03 -17.08 -4.07
C ALA A 104 1.18 -18.50 -3.49
N GLY A 105 0.61 -18.77 -2.31
CA GLY A 105 0.67 -20.09 -1.65
C GLY A 105 1.99 -20.34 -0.91
N VAL A 106 2.78 -19.30 -0.65
CA VAL A 106 3.99 -19.43 0.18
C VAL A 106 3.55 -19.71 1.63
N PRO A 107 4.10 -20.75 2.29
CA PRO A 107 3.71 -21.07 3.66
C PRO A 107 4.08 -19.92 4.60
N LEU A 108 3.06 -19.23 5.11
CA LEU A 108 3.20 -18.19 6.11
C LEU A 108 3.03 -18.77 7.52
N PRO A 109 3.67 -18.20 8.55
CA PRO A 109 3.42 -18.58 9.93
C PRO A 109 1.92 -18.44 10.30
N ASP A 110 1.41 -19.34 11.13
CA ASP A 110 -0.02 -19.40 11.48
C ASP A 110 -0.59 -18.07 12.00
N PHE A 111 0.19 -17.32 12.77
CA PHE A 111 -0.24 -16.02 13.31
C PHE A 111 -0.43 -14.97 12.21
N VAL A 112 0.40 -15.02 11.16
CA VAL A 112 0.31 -14.13 10.00
C VAL A 112 -0.89 -14.52 9.15
N SER A 113 -1.01 -15.81 8.78
CA SER A 113 -2.12 -16.28 7.94
C SER A 113 -3.47 -15.93 8.56
N LYS A 114 -3.66 -16.21 9.86
CA LYS A 114 -4.92 -15.91 10.56
C LYS A 114 -5.28 -14.42 10.55
N TYR A 115 -4.28 -13.53 10.65
CA TYR A 115 -4.52 -12.09 10.62
C TYR A 115 -5.02 -11.63 9.25
N PHE A 116 -4.34 -12.07 8.18
CA PHE A 116 -4.73 -11.74 6.81
C PHE A 116 -6.05 -12.40 6.38
N ASP A 117 -6.30 -13.65 6.80
CA ASP A 117 -7.57 -14.35 6.56
C ASP A 117 -8.76 -13.60 7.18
N LYS A 118 -8.57 -13.07 8.40
CA LYS A 118 -9.59 -12.25 9.08
C LYS A 118 -9.89 -10.96 8.32
N LEU A 119 -8.85 -10.26 7.84
CA LEU A 119 -9.01 -9.04 7.04
C LEU A 119 -9.75 -9.32 5.73
N ASN A 120 -9.43 -10.42 5.05
CA ASN A 120 -10.06 -10.77 3.78
C ASN A 120 -11.55 -11.17 3.96
N ARG A 121 -11.89 -11.84 5.07
CA ARG A 121 -13.29 -12.13 5.44
C ARG A 121 -14.09 -10.86 5.72
N GLN A 122 -13.51 -9.89 6.44
CA GLN A 122 -14.16 -8.59 6.68
C GLN A 122 -14.41 -7.82 5.37
N HIS A 123 -13.53 -7.94 4.39
CA HIS A 123 -13.72 -7.32 3.07
C HIS A 123 -14.85 -7.95 2.23
N THR A 124 -15.22 -9.20 2.54
CA THR A 124 -16.26 -9.97 1.83
C THR A 124 -17.62 -9.92 2.55
N GLU A 125 -17.66 -9.66 3.86
CA GLU A 125 -18.89 -9.57 4.66
C GLU A 125 -19.59 -8.21 4.61
N ILE A 126 -19.01 -7.21 3.96
CA ILE A 126 -19.72 -5.96 3.65
C ILE A 126 -20.74 -6.24 2.52
N ASP A 127 -21.99 -6.40 2.94
CA ASP A 127 -23.22 -6.00 2.24
C ASP A 127 -23.96 -6.92 1.24
N ILE A 128 -23.99 -8.25 1.44
CA ILE A 128 -25.04 -9.07 0.80
C ILE A 128 -26.12 -9.48 1.81
N ASN A 129 -25.75 -9.97 2.99
CA ASN A 129 -26.74 -10.47 3.96
C ASN A 129 -27.56 -9.34 4.59
N ASN A 130 -26.98 -8.17 4.87
CA ASN A 130 -27.72 -7.04 5.43
C ASN A 130 -28.64 -6.36 4.40
N VAL A 131 -28.20 -6.27 3.14
CA VAL A 131 -29.02 -5.79 2.03
C VAL A 131 -30.17 -6.74 1.77
N LYS A 132 -29.90 -8.06 1.71
CA LYS A 132 -30.94 -9.08 1.53
C LYS A 132 -31.96 -9.09 2.66
N MET A 133 -31.52 -8.97 3.91
CA MET A 133 -32.44 -8.85 5.05
C MET A 133 -33.29 -7.57 5.04
N THR A 134 -32.76 -6.46 4.52
CA THR A 134 -33.52 -5.21 4.40
C THR A 134 -34.55 -5.32 3.28
N ILE A 135 -34.19 -5.93 2.15
CA ILE A 135 -35.07 -6.17 1.00
C ILE A 135 -36.19 -7.15 1.38
N ASP A 136 -35.86 -8.26 2.05
CA ASP A 136 -36.85 -9.24 2.49
C ASP A 136 -37.84 -8.61 3.48
N LYS A 137 -37.38 -7.74 4.41
CA LYS A 137 -38.27 -7.02 5.32
C LYS A 137 -39.15 -6.00 4.61
N ALA A 138 -38.63 -5.29 3.61
CA ALA A 138 -39.41 -4.34 2.82
C ALA A 138 -40.52 -5.03 2.01
N HIS A 139 -40.21 -6.19 1.39
CA HIS A 139 -41.21 -6.98 0.67
C HIS A 139 -42.29 -7.56 1.58
N LEU A 140 -41.94 -7.95 2.81
CA LEU A 140 -42.92 -8.42 3.79
C LEU A 140 -43.83 -7.28 4.29
N GLN A 141 -43.33 -6.05 4.39
CA GLN A 141 -44.15 -4.89 4.77
C GLN A 141 -45.14 -4.51 3.66
N GLN A 142 -44.70 -4.48 2.40
CA GLN A 142 -45.59 -4.19 1.27
C GLN A 142 -46.69 -5.25 1.10
N ARG A 143 -46.34 -6.53 1.24
CA ARG A 143 -47.32 -7.62 1.18
C ARG A 143 -48.39 -7.53 2.28
N ASN A 144 -48.07 -6.96 3.44
CA ASN A 144 -49.03 -6.79 4.54
C ASN A 144 -49.87 -5.51 4.44
N GLU A 145 -49.51 -4.56 3.56
CA GLU A 145 -50.30 -3.35 3.27
C GLU A 145 -51.33 -3.58 2.14
N ASP A 146 -51.11 -4.59 1.30
CA ASP A 146 -51.97 -4.96 0.17
C ASP A 146 -53.05 -6.02 0.49
N GLU A 147 -53.03 -6.61 1.70
CA GLU A 147 -54.06 -7.54 2.25
C GLU A 147 -55.04 -6.80 3.19
#